data_AF-A0A8A6IKH8-F1
#
_entry.id   AF-A0A8A6IKH8-F1
#
_cell.length_a   1.000
_cell.length_b   1.000
_cell.length_c   1.000
_cell.angle_alpha   90.00
_cell.angle_beta   90.00
_cell.angle_gamma   90.00
#
_symmetry.space_group_name_H-M   'P 1'
#
loop_
_entity.id
_entity.type
_entity.pdbx_description
1 polymer ?
#
loop_
_entity_poly.entity_id
_entity_poly.type
_entity_poly.pdbx_seq_one_letter_code
_entity_poly.pdbx_strand_id
1 'polypeptide(L)' 'ANTSLAFYCRDNGLLLHIHRAMHAVIDRQRNHGIHFRVLAKALRMSGGDHIHAGTVVGKLEGEREVTLGFVDLLRD' A
#
# COMPACT_ATOMS: atom_id res chain seq x y z
N ALA A 1 5.85 9.25 11.28
CA ALA A 1 4.45 9.73 11.29
C ALA A 1 3.46 8.58 11.26
N ASN A 2 3.39 7.77 10.18
CA ASN A 2 2.39 6.69 10.05
C ASN A 2 2.31 5.75 11.25
N THR A 3 3.44 5.19 11.70
CA THR A 3 3.46 4.23 12.83
C THR A 3 2.87 4.80 14.11
N SER A 4 3.21 6.05 14.45
CA SER A 4 2.66 6.73 15.62
C SER A 4 1.14 6.96 15.48
N LEU A 5 0.67 7.31 14.28
CA LEU A 5 -0.75 7.46 14.00
C LEU A 5 -1.49 6.12 14.08
N ALA A 6 -0.90 5.03 13.58
CA ALA A 6 -1.47 3.70 13.69
C ALA A 6 -1.63 3.25 15.15
N PHE A 7 -0.64 3.52 16.01
CA PHE A 7 -0.76 3.28 17.46
C PHE A 7 -1.86 4.14 18.08
N TYR A 8 -1.94 5.42 17.76
CA TYR A 8 -3.02 6.28 18.23
C TYR A 8 -4.40 5.76 17.82
N CYS A 9 -4.58 5.38 16.54
CA CYS A 9 -5.83 4.83 16.05
C CYS A 9 -6.21 3.54 16.79
N ARG A 10 -5.24 2.66 17.04
CA ARG A 10 -5.44 1.44 17.84
C ARG A 10 -5.91 1.75 19.26
N ASP A 11 -5.27 2.68 19.94
CA ASP A 11 -5.59 3.04 21.32
C ASP A 11 -6.96 3.73 21.44
N ASN A 12 -7.46 4.32 20.35
CA ASN A 12 -8.73 5.04 20.30
C ASN A 12 -9.84 4.30 19.54
N GLY A 13 -9.61 3.05 19.12
CA GLY A 13 -10.61 2.25 18.38
C GLY A 13 -11.01 2.83 17.02
N LEU A 14 -10.09 3.56 16.36
CA LEU A 14 -10.31 4.18 15.06
C LEU A 14 -9.76 3.30 13.94
N LEU A 15 -10.53 3.19 12.85
CA LEU A 15 -10.03 2.63 11.59
C LEU A 15 -9.11 3.64 10.90
N LEU A 16 -8.04 3.14 10.28
CA LEU A 16 -7.04 3.91 9.57
C LEU A 16 -6.94 3.45 8.11
N HIS A 17 -7.55 4.23 7.20
CA HIS A 17 -7.37 4.06 5.75
C HIS A 17 -6.13 4.80 5.26
N ILE A 18 -5.25 4.08 4.57
CA ILE A 18 -3.99 4.61 4.03
C ILE A 18 -4.11 4.93 2.54
N HIS A 19 -3.85 6.18 2.21
CA HIS A 19 -3.69 6.61 0.82
C HIS A 19 -2.23 6.50 0.37
N ARG A 20 -1.97 5.93 -0.81
CA ARG A 20 -0.62 5.75 -1.36
C ARG A 20 -0.15 6.94 -2.21
N ALA A 21 -0.50 8.18 -1.87
CA ALA A 21 -0.11 9.33 -2.68
C ALA A 21 1.43 9.38 -2.86
N MET A 22 1.90 9.83 -4.03
CA MET A 22 3.31 9.82 -4.45
C MET A 22 3.95 8.46 -4.71
N HIS A 23 3.29 7.31 -4.48
CA HIS A 23 3.92 5.98 -4.67
C HIS A 23 4.53 5.78 -6.07
N ALA A 24 3.82 6.23 -7.12
CA ALA A 24 4.24 6.11 -8.52
C ALA A 24 5.51 6.89 -8.88
N VAL A 25 5.97 7.82 -8.02
CA VAL A 25 7.27 8.48 -8.19
C VAL A 25 8.42 7.48 -7.97
N ILE A 26 8.18 6.43 -7.17
CA ILE A 26 9.20 5.49 -6.71
C ILE A 26 8.98 4.10 -7.29
N ASP A 27 7.74 3.68 -7.55
CA ASP A 27 7.43 2.28 -7.87
C ASP A 27 7.03 1.99 -9.32
N ARG A 28 6.98 3.01 -10.18
CA ARG A 28 6.48 2.90 -11.55
C ARG A 28 7.52 2.37 -12.54
N GLN A 29 8.76 2.82 -12.44
CA GLN A 29 9.80 2.46 -13.40
C GLN A 29 10.35 1.07 -13.11
N ARG A 30 10.37 0.18 -14.12
CA ARG A 30 10.81 -1.20 -13.95
C ARG A 30 12.32 -1.33 -13.70
N ASN A 31 13.11 -0.38 -14.18
CA ASN A 31 14.57 -0.39 -14.15
C ASN A 31 15.18 0.42 -12.99
N HIS A 32 14.40 1.22 -12.27
CA HIS A 32 14.88 2.03 -11.15
C HIS A 32 13.74 2.36 -10.18
N GLY A 33 14.00 2.19 -8.88
CA GLY A 33 13.04 2.52 -7.82
C GLY A 33 12.77 1.34 -6.90
N ILE A 34 11.60 1.34 -6.26
CA ILE A 34 11.18 0.33 -5.28
C ILE A 34 9.80 -0.17 -5.68
N HIS A 35 9.70 -1.44 -6.07
CA HIS A 35 8.43 -2.02 -6.47
C HIS A 35 7.38 -1.95 -5.34
N PHE A 36 6.11 -1.65 -5.69
CA PHE A 36 5.02 -1.42 -4.73
C PHE A 36 4.85 -2.54 -3.69
N ARG A 37 5.09 -3.80 -4.07
CA ARG A 37 5.09 -4.96 -3.15
C ARG A 37 5.92 -4.74 -1.86
N VAL A 38 7.03 -4.00 -1.94
CA VAL A 38 7.87 -3.68 -0.78
C VAL A 38 7.20 -2.63 0.09
N LEU A 39 6.63 -1.58 -0.53
CA LEU A 39 5.86 -0.54 0.16
C LEU A 39 4.61 -1.12 0.84
N ALA A 40 3.93 -2.06 0.19
CA ALA A 40 2.77 -2.77 0.74
C ALA A 40 3.12 -3.54 2.03
N LYS A 41 4.23 -4.30 2.02
CA LYS A 41 4.74 -4.99 3.23
C LYS A 41 5.13 -4.00 4.32
N ALA A 42 5.86 -2.94 3.97
CA ALA A 42 6.27 -1.91 4.93
C ALA A 42 5.06 -1.23 5.58
N LEU A 43 4.02 -0.92 4.79
CA LEU A 43 2.78 -0.33 5.30
C LEU A 43 2.03 -1.31 6.20
N ARG A 44 1.90 -2.59 5.81
CA ARG A 44 1.30 -3.64 6.65
C ARG A 44 2.00 -3.77 8.01
N MET A 45 3.33 -3.70 8.04
CA MET A 45 4.11 -3.72 9.29
C MET A 45 3.96 -2.42 10.09
N SER A 46 3.93 -1.27 9.43
CA SER A 46 3.82 0.03 10.10
C SER A 46 2.43 0.33 10.67
N GLY A 47 1.39 -0.32 10.14
CA GLY A 47 0.00 -0.20 10.57
C GLY A 47 -0.90 0.61 9.63
N GLY A 48 -2.10 0.08 9.39
CA GLY A 48 -3.16 0.62 8.55
C GLY A 48 -4.16 -0.49 8.21
N ASP A 49 -5.46 -0.20 8.24
CA ASP A 49 -6.52 -1.20 8.05
C ASP A 49 -6.87 -1.41 6.58
N HIS A 50 -6.79 -0.32 5.79
CA HIS A 50 -7.04 -0.34 4.36
C HIS A 50 -5.94 0.38 3.61
N ILE A 51 -5.64 -0.06 2.39
CA ILE A 51 -4.70 0.61 1.49
C ILE A 51 -5.17 0.49 0.05
N HIS A 52 -4.99 1.54 -0.75
CA HIS A 52 -5.24 1.45 -2.18
C HIS A 52 -4.26 0.48 -2.85
N ALA A 53 -4.78 -0.57 -3.47
CA ALA A 53 -4.00 -1.58 -4.18
C ALA A 53 -3.96 -1.33 -5.71
N GLY A 54 -4.85 -0.49 -6.24
CA GLY A 54 -5.03 -0.33 -7.69
C GLY A 54 -6.15 -1.23 -8.20
N THR A 55 -6.64 -0.96 -9.41
CA THR A 55 -7.87 -1.57 -9.92
C THR A 55 -7.68 -2.44 -11.16
N VAL A 56 -6.46 -2.50 -11.72
CA VAL A 56 -6.11 -3.16 -12.99
C VAL A 56 -6.76 -2.52 -14.23
N VAL A 57 -8.05 -2.18 -14.16
CA VAL A 57 -8.87 -1.67 -15.28
C VAL A 57 -9.13 -0.16 -15.22
N GLY A 58 -8.60 0.53 -14.20
CA GLY A 58 -8.88 1.95 -13.98
C GLY A 58 -7.98 2.91 -14.76
N LYS A 59 -8.08 4.20 -14.43
CA LYS A 59 -7.28 5.28 -15.04
C LYS A 59 -5.77 5.15 -14.75
N LEU A 60 -5.40 4.58 -13.60
CA LEU A 60 -4.01 4.47 -13.17
C LEU A 60 -3.44 3.09 -13.51
N GLU A 61 -2.15 3.06 -13.84
CA GLU A 61 -1.42 1.86 -14.23
C GLU A 61 -1.49 0.76 -13.15
N GLY A 62 -1.68 -0.50 -13.60
CA GLY A 62 -1.67 -1.68 -12.73
C GLY A 62 -1.83 -2.96 -13.55
N GLU A 63 -0.77 -3.78 -13.61
CA GLU A 63 -0.84 -5.09 -14.26
C GLU A 63 -1.58 -6.09 -13.35
N ARG A 64 -2.39 -6.98 -13.93
CA ARG A 64 -3.23 -7.94 -13.18
C ARG A 64 -2.42 -8.84 -12.24
N GLU A 65 -1.43 -9.54 -12.76
CA GLU A 65 -0.68 -10.54 -11.99
C GLU A 65 0.15 -9.87 -10.89
N VAL A 66 0.74 -8.71 -11.18
CA VAL A 66 1.44 -7.90 -10.19
C VAL A 66 0.49 -7.45 -9.08
N THR A 67 -0.73 -7.03 -9.46
CA THR A 67 -1.75 -6.56 -8.51
C THR A 67 -2.23 -7.66 -7.59
N LEU A 68 -2.57 -8.83 -8.14
CA LEU A 68 -2.94 -9.99 -7.34
C LEU A 68 -1.82 -10.36 -6.36
N GLY A 69 -0.57 -10.39 -6.83
CA GLY A 69 0.58 -10.74 -6.00
C GLY A 69 0.75 -9.86 -4.76
N PHE A 70 0.50 -8.54 -4.83
CA PHE A 70 0.56 -7.69 -3.63
C PHE A 70 -0.76 -7.59 -2.86
N VAL A 71 -1.91 -7.96 -3.45
CA VAL A 71 -3.17 -8.11 -2.72
C VAL A 71 -3.07 -9.28 -1.74
N ASP A 72 -2.53 -10.40 -2.18
CA ASP A 72 -2.33 -11.58 -1.33
C ASP A 72 -1.38 -11.23 -0.17
N LEU A 73 -0.25 -10.54 -0.46
CA LEU A 73 0.68 -10.06 0.56
C LEU A 73 0.07 -9.08 1.60
N LEU A 74 -1.04 -8.43 1.27
CA LEU A 74 -1.73 -7.50 2.18
C LEU A 74 -2.76 -8.21 3.07
N ARG A 75 -3.24 -9.38 2.66
CA ARG A 75 -4.31 -10.13 3.34
C ARG A 75 -3.80 -11.34 4.09
N ASP A 76 -2.85 -12.07 3.50
CA ASP A 76 -2.29 -13.33 4.01
C ASP A 76 -0.98 -13.08 4.74
#